data_AF-A0A354YY82-F1
#
_entry.id   AF-A0A354YY82-F1
#
_cell.length_a   1.000
_cell.length_b   1.000
_cell.length_c   1.000
_cell.angle_alpha   90.00
_cell.angle_beta   90.00
_cell.angle_gamma   90.00
#
_symmetry.space_group_name_H-M   'P 1'
#
loop_
_entity.id
_entity.type
_entity.pdbx_description
1 polymer ?
#
loop_
_entity_poly.entity_id
_entity_poly.type
_entity_poly.pdbx_seq_one_letter_code
_entity_poly.pdbx_strand_id
1 'polypeptide(L)'
;AGFAVGAVDRSRLINGSSIADGDLLLALPSSGLHSNGYSLARKVLLEKAGMELEENIAELGRSLGEELLCPTRIYVPAILALLEACEVKGLAHITGGGIVENLQRIMPSGLGAVIDSQAIEVKPVFQLIEKLGQVDKSEMFRTFNMGVGYIIVVSPLYHDKALKCL
;
A
#
# COMPACT_ATOMS: atom_id res chain seq x y z
N ALA A 1 -14.78 -13.84 6.90
CA ALA A 1 -14.43 -13.06 8.09
C ALA A 1 -13.26 -13.75 8.78
N GLY A 2 -12.30 -12.99 9.31
CA GLY A 2 -11.16 -13.50 10.06
C GLY A 2 -11.00 -12.70 11.34
N PHE A 3 -10.32 -13.25 12.33
CA PHE A 3 -10.07 -12.62 13.62
C PHE A 3 -8.60 -12.82 14.01
N ALA A 4 -7.98 -11.78 14.54
CA ALA A 4 -6.59 -11.81 15.01
C ALA A 4 -6.49 -11.09 16.36
N VAL A 5 -5.58 -11.57 17.21
CA VAL A 5 -5.23 -10.97 18.49
C VAL A 5 -3.74 -10.69 18.50
N GLY A 6 -3.36 -9.50 18.95
CA GLY A 6 -1.98 -9.11 19.21
C GLY A 6 -1.87 -8.45 20.58
N ALA A 7 -0.65 -8.39 21.11
CA ALA A 7 -0.34 -7.72 22.36
C ALA A 7 0.82 -6.74 22.17
N VAL A 8 0.76 -5.60 22.86
CA VAL A 8 1.81 -4.59 22.86
C VAL A 8 1.83 -3.90 24.21
N ASP A 9 3.02 -3.59 24.72
CA ASP A 9 3.16 -2.74 25.89
C ASP A 9 2.64 -1.34 25.59
N ARG A 10 1.91 -0.74 26.54
CA ARG A 10 1.35 0.61 26.35
C ARG A 10 2.42 1.66 26.00
N SER A 11 3.62 1.53 26.57
CA SER A 11 4.77 2.41 26.28
C SER A 11 5.36 2.24 24.89
N ARG A 12 5.06 1.12 24.21
CA ARG A 12 5.54 0.79 22.85
C ARG A 12 4.47 0.98 21.79
N LEU A 13 3.32 1.56 22.15
CA LEU A 13 2.23 1.80 21.21
C LEU A 13 2.64 2.86 20.18
N ILE A 14 2.60 2.50 18.91
CA ILE A 14 2.86 3.40 17.79
C ILE A 14 1.52 3.93 17.30
N ASN A 15 1.32 5.25 17.38
CA ASN A 15 0.06 5.89 17.03
C ASN A 15 0.23 7.15 16.16
N GLY A 16 1.44 7.44 15.68
CA GLY A 16 1.72 8.62 14.85
C GLY A 16 1.94 9.93 15.61
N SER A 17 1.71 9.98 16.92
CA SER A 17 1.79 11.23 17.69
C SER A 17 3.19 11.87 17.74
N SER A 18 4.26 11.09 17.53
CA SER A 18 5.65 11.56 17.49
C SER A 18 6.16 11.90 16.08
N ILE A 19 5.29 11.79 15.06
CA ILE A 19 5.62 12.24 13.70
C ILE A 19 5.85 13.75 13.71
N ALA A 20 6.92 14.18 13.06
CA ALA A 20 7.33 15.56 12.94
C ALA A 20 7.67 15.91 11.50
N ASP A 21 7.75 17.21 11.22
CA ASP A 21 8.24 17.71 9.94
C ASP A 21 9.65 17.16 9.64
N GLY A 22 9.88 16.78 8.38
CA GLY A 22 11.13 16.17 7.94
C GLY A 22 11.27 14.66 8.21
N ASP A 23 10.29 14.01 8.86
CA ASP A 23 10.29 12.55 8.95
C ASP A 23 10.13 11.90 7.57
N LEU A 24 10.70 10.71 7.41
CA LEU A 24 10.73 9.97 6.15
C LEU A 24 9.56 8.98 6.07
N LEU A 25 9.04 8.84 4.85
CA LEU A 25 8.04 7.85 4.48
C LEU A 25 8.72 6.71 3.71
N LEU A 26 8.73 5.51 4.29
CA LEU A 26 9.22 4.30 3.64
C LEU A 26 8.03 3.45 3.20
N ALA A 27 7.98 3.12 1.91
CA ALA A 27 6.91 2.35 1.30
C ALA A 27 7.34 0.89 1.09
N LEU A 28 6.49 -0.05 1.51
CA LEU A 28 6.65 -1.47 1.20
C LEU A 28 5.76 -1.85 0.01
N PRO A 29 6.29 -2.59 -0.97
CA PRO A 29 5.55 -2.90 -2.17
C PRO A 29 4.38 -3.85 -1.87
N SER A 30 3.24 -3.58 -2.50
CA SER A 30 2.10 -4.50 -2.56
C SER A 30 2.40 -5.67 -3.48
N SER A 31 1.56 -6.71 -3.46
CA SER A 31 1.61 -7.82 -4.41
C SER A 31 0.76 -7.54 -5.65
N GLY A 32 -0.20 -6.61 -5.56
CA GLY A 32 -1.22 -6.30 -6.55
C GLY A 32 -2.34 -5.50 -5.88
N LEU A 33 -3.60 -5.76 -6.25
CA LEU A 33 -4.78 -5.11 -5.67
C LEU A 33 -4.97 -5.37 -4.16
N HIS A 34 -4.35 -6.43 -3.64
CA HIS A 34 -4.60 -6.98 -2.31
C HIS A 34 -6.05 -7.42 -2.14
N SER A 35 -6.85 -6.72 -1.34
CA SER A 35 -8.22 -7.10 -1.01
C SER A 35 -9.23 -5.95 -1.21
N ASN A 36 -8.81 -4.86 -1.86
CA ASN A 36 -9.61 -3.65 -2.06
C ASN A 36 -9.68 -3.27 -3.55
N GLY A 37 -10.72 -2.53 -3.93
CA GLY A 37 -10.90 -2.05 -5.32
C GLY A 37 -11.44 -3.07 -6.32
N TYR A 38 -11.79 -4.29 -5.88
CA TYR A 38 -12.29 -5.37 -6.76
C TYR A 38 -13.58 -5.02 -7.49
N SER A 39 -14.47 -4.22 -6.90
CA SER A 39 -15.69 -3.77 -7.58
C SER A 39 -15.37 -2.95 -8.82
N LEU A 40 -14.39 -2.03 -8.74
CA LEU A 40 -13.94 -1.23 -9.87
C LEU A 40 -13.15 -2.08 -10.87
N ALA A 41 -12.22 -2.91 -10.37
CA ALA A 41 -11.42 -3.79 -11.22
C ALA A 41 -12.30 -4.73 -12.06
N ARG A 42 -13.29 -5.39 -11.44
CA ARG A 42 -14.24 -6.28 -12.15
C ARG A 42 -15.05 -5.53 -13.20
N LYS A 43 -15.59 -4.35 -12.84
CA LYS A 43 -16.36 -3.53 -13.76
C LYS A 43 -15.54 -3.10 -14.97
N VAL A 44 -14.29 -2.71 -14.76
CA VAL A 44 -13.41 -2.24 -15.85
C VAL A 44 -12.93 -3.41 -16.71
N LEU A 45 -12.35 -4.43 -16.09
CA LEU A 45 -11.61 -5.48 -16.80
C LEU A 45 -12.56 -6.53 -17.40
N LEU A 46 -13.60 -6.95 -16.65
CA LEU A 46 -14.52 -7.98 -17.12
C LEU A 46 -15.73 -7.36 -17.82
N GLU A 47 -16.45 -6.46 -17.16
CA GLU A 47 -17.74 -5.98 -17.69
C GLU A 47 -17.59 -5.01 -18.87
N LYS A 48 -16.60 -4.10 -18.82
CA LYS A 48 -16.36 -3.09 -19.87
C LYS A 48 -15.40 -3.58 -20.95
N ALA A 49 -14.25 -4.15 -20.55
CA ALA A 49 -13.23 -4.60 -21.49
C ALA A 49 -13.46 -6.02 -22.01
N GLY A 50 -14.33 -6.82 -21.38
CA GLY A 50 -14.65 -8.17 -21.83
C GLY A 50 -13.49 -9.15 -21.74
N MET A 51 -12.51 -8.90 -20.84
CA MET A 51 -11.36 -9.79 -20.67
C MET A 51 -11.78 -11.07 -19.95
N GLU A 52 -11.20 -12.18 -20.35
CA GLU A 52 -11.45 -13.49 -19.73
C GLU A 52 -10.44 -13.77 -18.63
N LEU A 53 -10.84 -14.49 -17.57
CA LEU A 53 -9.95 -14.73 -16.42
C LEU A 53 -8.77 -15.64 -16.78
N GLU A 54 -8.98 -16.57 -17.71
CA GLU A 54 -7.98 -17.50 -18.20
C GLU A 54 -7.08 -16.88 -19.29
N GLU A 55 -7.38 -15.66 -19.72
CA GLU A 55 -6.58 -14.95 -20.73
C GLU A 55 -5.21 -14.57 -20.16
N ASN A 56 -4.14 -14.98 -20.85
CA ASN A 56 -2.78 -14.58 -20.52
C ASN A 56 -2.51 -13.16 -21.02
N ILE A 57 -2.21 -12.25 -20.10
CA ILE A 57 -1.95 -10.85 -20.41
C ILE A 57 -0.44 -10.60 -20.38
N ALA A 58 0.12 -10.21 -21.53
CA ALA A 58 1.57 -10.08 -21.70
C ALA A 58 2.19 -9.11 -20.68
N GLU A 59 1.52 -7.98 -20.41
CA GLU A 59 1.98 -6.96 -19.45
C GLU A 59 1.94 -7.45 -17.99
N LEU A 60 1.08 -8.43 -17.67
CA LEU A 60 1.00 -9.05 -16.35
C LEU A 60 1.98 -10.23 -16.20
N GLY A 61 2.39 -10.82 -17.32
CA GLY A 61 3.22 -12.03 -17.37
C GLY A 61 2.53 -13.29 -16.85
N ARG A 62 1.19 -13.26 -16.69
CA ARG A 62 0.34 -14.33 -16.17
C ARG A 62 -1.11 -14.12 -16.63
N SER A 63 -2.01 -15.04 -16.29
CA SER A 63 -3.44 -14.86 -16.57
C SER A 63 -4.06 -13.74 -15.74
N LEU A 64 -5.15 -13.14 -16.25
CA LEU A 64 -5.89 -12.11 -15.52
C LEU A 64 -6.37 -12.61 -14.15
N GLY A 65 -6.88 -13.84 -14.10
CA GLY A 65 -7.33 -14.49 -12.87
C GLY A 65 -6.20 -14.67 -11.85
N GLU A 66 -5.02 -15.10 -12.28
CA GLU A 66 -3.85 -15.23 -11.39
C GLU A 66 -3.37 -13.89 -10.82
N GLU A 67 -3.42 -12.82 -11.62
CA GLU A 67 -3.08 -11.47 -11.14
C GLU A 67 -4.13 -10.98 -10.12
N LEU A 68 -5.42 -11.10 -10.46
CA LEU A 68 -6.51 -10.68 -9.59
C LEU A 68 -6.60 -11.51 -8.30
N LEU A 69 -6.16 -12.77 -8.29
CA LEU A 69 -6.16 -13.62 -7.10
C LEU A 69 -4.81 -13.65 -6.39
N CYS A 70 -3.85 -12.83 -6.79
CA CYS A 70 -2.57 -12.73 -6.12
C CYS A 70 -2.76 -12.39 -4.62
N PRO A 71 -2.32 -13.25 -3.69
CA PRO A 71 -2.62 -13.07 -2.27
C PRO A 71 -2.10 -11.74 -1.73
N THR A 72 -2.84 -11.17 -0.77
CA THR A 72 -2.40 -9.98 -0.03
C THR A 72 -1.08 -10.29 0.70
N ARG A 73 -0.08 -9.44 0.51
CA ARG A 73 1.21 -9.57 1.17
C ARG A 73 1.07 -9.38 2.68
N ILE A 74 1.69 -10.25 3.47
CA ILE A 74 1.75 -10.13 4.93
C ILE A 74 3.05 -9.44 5.33
N TYR A 75 2.93 -8.31 6.02
CA TYR A 75 4.07 -7.45 6.40
C TYR A 75 4.62 -7.72 7.81
N VAL A 76 3.95 -8.58 8.60
CA VAL A 76 4.29 -8.81 10.02
C VAL A 76 5.78 -9.12 10.25
N PRO A 77 6.45 -10.03 9.52
CA PRO A 77 7.85 -10.33 9.77
C PRO A 77 8.78 -9.12 9.55
N ALA A 78 8.56 -8.37 8.46
CA ALA A 78 9.36 -7.19 8.13
C ALA A 78 9.16 -6.07 9.16
N ILE A 79 7.91 -5.85 9.59
CA ILE A 79 7.61 -4.83 10.61
C ILE A 79 8.22 -5.23 11.96
N LEU A 80 8.11 -6.49 12.39
CA LEU A 80 8.71 -6.93 13.66
C LEU A 80 10.24 -6.76 13.65
N ALA A 81 10.91 -7.16 12.56
CA ALA A 81 12.35 -6.95 12.41
C ALA A 81 12.74 -5.46 12.45
N LEU A 82 11.94 -4.60 11.81
CA LEU A 82 12.18 -3.16 11.84
C LEU A 82 12.02 -2.57 13.24
N LEU A 83 11.02 -3.02 14.01
CA LEU A 83 10.74 -2.54 15.37
C LEU A 83 11.85 -2.91 16.37
N GLU A 84 12.64 -3.93 16.09
CA GLU A 84 13.84 -4.25 16.87
C GLU A 84 15.03 -3.34 16.52
N ALA A 85 15.03 -2.79 15.31
CA ALA A 85 16.14 -2.01 14.79
C ALA A 85 15.96 -0.50 14.94
N CYS A 86 14.75 0.02 14.76
CA CYS A 86 14.49 1.44 14.59
C CYS A 86 13.33 1.91 15.47
N GLU A 87 13.37 3.20 15.85
CA GLU A 87 12.19 3.84 16.41
C GLU A 87 11.22 4.20 15.27
N VAL A 88 10.12 3.46 15.18
CA VAL A 88 9.05 3.70 14.22
C VAL A 88 8.01 4.63 14.83
N LYS A 89 7.72 5.72 14.14
CA LYS A 89 6.80 6.76 14.60
C LYS A 89 5.37 6.55 14.11
N GLY A 90 5.22 5.90 12.95
CA GLY A 90 3.93 5.68 12.32
C GLY A 90 3.92 4.46 11.40
N LEU A 91 2.76 3.83 11.30
CA LEU A 91 2.51 2.63 10.49
C LEU A 91 1.15 2.78 9.83
N ALA A 92 1.10 2.81 8.50
CA ALA A 92 -0.14 2.92 7.73
C ALA A 92 -0.26 1.72 6.77
N HIS A 93 -1.24 0.86 7.02
CA HIS A 93 -1.60 -0.21 6.11
C HIS A 93 -2.48 0.34 4.99
N ILE A 94 -2.03 0.21 3.74
CA ILE A 94 -2.74 0.81 2.60
C ILE A 94 -3.81 -0.15 2.12
N THR A 95 -5.07 0.19 2.42
CA THR A 95 -6.25 -0.63 2.13
C THR A 95 -7.26 0.17 1.32
N GLY A 96 -8.57 0.03 1.57
CA GLY A 96 -9.58 0.91 0.99
C GLY A 96 -9.31 2.38 1.35
N GLY A 97 -9.54 3.30 0.41
CA GLY A 97 -9.16 4.71 0.55
C GLY A 97 -7.74 5.02 0.07
N GLY A 98 -6.97 3.99 -0.32
CA GLY A 98 -5.64 4.13 -0.90
C GLY A 98 -4.65 4.83 0.02
N ILE A 99 -3.63 5.46 -0.56
CA ILE A 99 -2.56 6.07 0.25
C ILE A 99 -3.06 7.28 1.03
N VAL A 100 -3.88 8.12 0.38
CA VAL A 100 -4.33 9.41 0.93
C VAL A 100 -5.09 9.21 2.24
N GLU A 101 -6.13 8.39 2.25
CA GLU A 101 -6.95 8.21 3.44
C GLU A 101 -6.22 7.45 4.55
N ASN A 102 -5.46 6.41 4.18
CA ASN A 102 -4.81 5.57 5.19
C ASN A 102 -3.64 6.29 5.86
N LEU A 103 -2.87 7.09 5.11
CA LEU A 103 -1.76 7.85 5.68
C LEU A 103 -2.26 9.00 6.56
N GLN A 104 -3.35 9.69 6.17
CA GLN A 104 -3.92 10.78 6.96
C GLN A 104 -4.35 10.34 8.38
N ARG A 105 -4.76 9.09 8.57
CA ARG A 105 -5.20 8.55 9.88
C ARG A 105 -4.11 8.54 10.95
N ILE A 106 -2.84 8.55 10.54
CA ILE A 106 -1.70 8.55 11.48
C ILE A 106 -1.02 9.91 11.57
N MET A 107 -1.39 10.89 10.74
CA MET A 107 -0.74 12.21 10.73
C MET A 107 -1.24 13.08 11.89
N PRO A 108 -0.33 13.75 12.63
CA PRO A 108 -0.70 14.78 13.59
C PRO A 108 -1.42 15.96 12.93
N SER A 109 -2.25 16.66 13.71
CA SER A 109 -2.91 17.88 13.24
C SER A 109 -1.89 18.93 12.81
N GLY A 110 -2.13 19.57 11.66
CA GLY A 110 -1.23 20.57 11.08
C GLY A 110 -0.07 20.00 10.26
N LEU A 111 0.09 18.68 10.20
CA LEU A 111 1.07 18.02 9.33
C LEU A 111 0.39 17.35 8.13
N GLY A 112 1.11 17.30 7.02
CA GLY A 112 0.75 16.59 5.80
C GLY A 112 1.90 15.72 5.31
N ALA A 113 1.59 14.84 4.37
CA ALA A 113 2.58 13.98 3.72
C ALA A 113 2.76 14.41 2.26
N VAL A 114 4.01 14.52 1.82
CA VAL A 114 4.35 14.73 0.41
C VAL A 114 4.89 13.41 -0.13
N ILE A 115 4.23 12.88 -1.15
CA ILE A 115 4.59 11.60 -1.78
C ILE A 115 5.09 11.90 -3.18
N ASP A 116 6.32 11.49 -3.46
CA ASP A 116 6.80 11.44 -4.84
C ASP A 116 6.17 10.25 -5.57
N SER A 117 5.18 10.54 -6.41
CA SER A 117 4.52 9.50 -7.21
C SER A 117 5.46 8.80 -8.20
N GLN A 118 6.59 9.40 -8.57
CA GLN A 118 7.58 8.78 -9.45
C GLN A 118 8.42 7.72 -8.73
N ALA A 119 8.53 7.82 -7.39
CA ALA A 119 9.19 6.81 -6.56
C ALA A 119 8.32 5.55 -6.36
N ILE A 120 7.05 5.59 -6.75
CA ILE A 120 6.15 4.44 -6.65
C ILE A 120 6.25 3.59 -7.91
N GLU A 121 6.68 2.33 -7.73
CA GLU A 121 6.61 1.32 -8.79
C GLU A 121 5.15 0.86 -8.96
N VAL A 122 4.44 1.52 -9.87
CA VAL A 122 3.05 1.17 -10.18
C VAL A 122 3.01 -0.13 -10.99
N LYS A 123 2.39 -1.16 -10.41
CA LYS A 123 2.23 -2.47 -11.07
C LYS A 123 1.35 -2.40 -12.32
N PRO A 124 1.61 -3.24 -13.35
CA PRO A 124 0.87 -3.23 -14.62
C PRO A 124 -0.65 -3.34 -14.50
N VAL A 125 -1.17 -4.11 -13.52
CA VAL A 125 -2.61 -4.25 -13.30
C VAL A 125 -3.32 -2.91 -13.05
N PHE A 126 -2.69 -1.98 -12.33
CA PHE A 126 -3.27 -0.67 -12.09
C PHE A 126 -3.29 0.18 -13.36
N GLN A 127 -2.24 0.09 -14.17
CA GLN A 127 -2.15 0.80 -15.46
C GLN A 127 -3.20 0.29 -16.46
N LEU A 128 -3.44 -1.04 -16.47
CA LEU A 128 -4.53 -1.63 -17.27
C LEU A 128 -5.90 -1.11 -16.84
N ILE A 129 -6.18 -1.08 -15.54
CA ILE A 129 -7.45 -0.56 -15.01
C ILE A 129 -7.60 0.93 -15.34
N GLU A 130 -6.56 1.75 -15.14
CA GLU A 130 -6.58 3.17 -15.46
C GLU A 130 -6.90 3.40 -16.94
N LYS A 131 -6.16 2.72 -17.83
CA LYS A 131 -6.29 2.84 -19.29
C LYS A 131 -7.64 2.37 -19.82
N LEU A 132 -8.05 1.16 -19.48
CA LEU A 132 -9.30 0.56 -19.99
C LEU A 132 -10.52 1.20 -19.35
N GLY A 133 -10.41 1.56 -18.07
CA GLY A 133 -11.47 2.22 -17.32
C GLY A 133 -11.65 3.68 -17.70
N GLN A 134 -10.60 4.34 -18.21
CA GLN A 134 -10.51 5.80 -18.31
C GLN A 134 -10.77 6.44 -16.94
N VAL A 135 -10.15 5.86 -15.90
CA VAL A 135 -10.33 6.29 -14.52
C VAL A 135 -9.33 7.41 -14.24
N ASP A 136 -9.81 8.51 -13.67
CA ASP A 136 -8.94 9.61 -13.27
C ASP A 136 -7.87 9.15 -12.29
N LYS A 137 -6.65 9.67 -12.44
CA LYS A 137 -5.51 9.31 -11.59
C LYS A 137 -5.81 9.53 -10.10
N SER A 138 -6.52 10.60 -9.74
CA SER A 138 -6.94 10.83 -8.35
C SER A 138 -7.85 9.72 -7.81
N GLU A 139 -8.73 9.18 -8.65
CA GLU A 139 -9.63 8.08 -8.27
C GLU A 139 -8.86 6.77 -8.14
N MET A 140 -7.86 6.55 -9.00
CA MET A 140 -6.93 5.42 -8.88
C MET A 140 -6.22 5.43 -7.51
N PHE A 141 -5.67 6.58 -7.10
CA PHE A 141 -4.99 6.73 -5.81
C PHE A 141 -5.92 6.68 -4.58
N ARG A 142 -7.22 6.96 -4.76
CA ARG A 142 -8.23 6.83 -3.68
C ARG A 142 -8.77 5.40 -3.57
N THR A 143 -8.82 4.68 -4.68
CA THR A 143 -9.39 3.31 -4.70
C THR A 143 -8.35 2.25 -4.41
N PHE A 144 -7.16 2.39 -4.99
CA PHE A 144 -6.12 1.37 -4.98
C PHE A 144 -4.90 1.78 -4.17
N ASN A 145 -4.11 0.78 -3.80
CA ASN A 145 -2.83 0.95 -3.14
C ASN A 145 -1.71 1.42 -4.11
N MET A 146 -1.96 1.36 -5.43
CA MET A 146 -1.07 1.81 -6.51
C MET A 146 0.33 1.20 -6.52
N GLY A 147 0.54 0.07 -5.84
CA GLY A 147 1.84 -0.59 -5.70
C GLY A 147 2.43 -0.49 -4.29
N VAL A 148 1.86 0.29 -3.39
CA VAL A 148 2.33 0.47 -2.01
C VAL A 148 1.36 -0.19 -1.05
N GLY A 149 1.74 -1.30 -0.42
CA GLY A 149 0.86 -1.99 0.52
C GLY A 149 0.99 -1.50 1.96
N TYR A 150 2.13 -0.91 2.33
CA TYR A 150 2.37 -0.44 3.69
C TYR A 150 3.28 0.78 3.68
N ILE A 151 3.02 1.76 4.55
CA ILE A 151 3.88 2.93 4.75
C ILE A 151 4.35 2.97 6.20
N ILE A 152 5.62 3.31 6.38
CA ILE A 152 6.30 3.39 7.66
C ILE A 152 6.88 4.78 7.79
N VAL A 153 6.69 5.41 8.95
CA VAL A 153 7.22 6.74 9.25
C VAL A 153 8.37 6.62 10.25
N VAL A 154 9.55 7.12 9.87
CA VAL A 154 10.77 7.09 10.69
C VAL A 154 11.50 8.43 10.63
N SER A 155 12.29 8.73 11.67
CA SER A 155 13.24 9.85 11.61
C SER A 155 14.31 9.59 10.54
N PRO A 156 14.84 10.62 9.86
CA PRO A 156 15.97 10.49 8.95
C PRO A 156 17.19 9.79 9.55
N LEU A 157 17.36 9.88 10.88
CA LEU A 157 18.41 9.17 11.62
C LEU A 157 18.39 7.65 11.39
N TYR A 158 17.20 7.07 11.17
CA TYR A 158 17.02 5.64 10.99
C TYR A 158 16.98 5.21 9.51
N HIS A 159 17.17 6.11 8.55
CA HIS A 159 17.05 5.81 7.10
C HIS A 159 17.80 4.54 6.69
N ASP A 160 19.13 4.52 6.81
CA ASP A 160 19.96 3.42 6.33
C ASP A 160 19.72 2.13 7.13
N LYS A 161 19.37 2.25 8.40
CA LYS A 161 19.10 1.10 9.27
C LYS A 161 17.76 0.47 8.90
N ALA A 162 16.74 1.29 8.65
CA ALA A 162 15.42 0.83 8.24
C ALA A 162 15.48 0.12 6.90
N LEU A 163 16.19 0.67 5.91
CA LEU A 163 16.34 0.05 4.58
C LEU A 163 17.09 -1.28 4.61
N LYS A 164 17.99 -1.51 5.57
CA LYS A 164 18.67 -2.81 5.72
C LYS A 164 17.77 -3.90 6.32
N CYS A 165 16.70 -3.52 7.00
CA CYS A 165 15.77 -4.44 7.65
C CYS A 165 14.57 -4.83 6.78
N LEU A 166 14.27 -4.03 5.75
CA LEU A 166 13.10 -4.14 4.89
C LEU A 166 13.43 -4.79 3.54
#